data_AF-A0A7C1XZH5-F1
#
_entry.id   AF-A0A7C1XZH5-F1
#
_cell.length_a   1.000
_cell.length_b   1.000
_cell.length_c   1.000
_cell.angle_alpha   90.00
_cell.angle_beta   90.00
_cell.angle_gamma   90.00
#
_symmetry.space_group_name_H-M   'P 1'
#
loop_
_entity.id
_entity.type
_entity.pdbx_description
1 polymer ?
#
loop_
_entity_poly.entity_id
_entity_poly.type
_entity_poly.pdbx_seq_one_letter_code
_entity_poly.pdbx_strand_id
1 'polypeptide(L)'
;MSFYERFEHLVALALTALISITILVALWSLGEKIFRLLVLGALDPLDHATFQAIFGGIMTLLIAMEFKHSILQVLERKAHIIQVKTVLLIAQLALARKFIIMDAKTMGASTIAALALCVLALGAVYWMMRERDQRAAESARR
;
A
#
# COMPACT_ATOMS: atom_id res chain seq x y z
N MET A 1 8.01 -14.84 -27.16
CA MET A 1 8.64 -14.43 -25.90
C MET A 1 9.91 -13.66 -26.24
N SER A 2 9.79 -12.34 -26.37
CA SER A 2 10.94 -11.45 -26.55
C SER A 2 11.92 -11.61 -25.38
N PHE A 3 13.22 -11.35 -25.59
CA PHE A 3 14.24 -11.37 -24.52
C PHE A 3 13.86 -10.44 -23.36
N TYR A 4 13.20 -9.32 -23.68
CA TYR A 4 12.68 -8.35 -22.73
C TYR A 4 11.58 -8.94 -21.81
N GLU A 5 10.62 -9.66 -22.39
CA GLU A 5 9.55 -10.31 -21.61
C GLU A 5 10.10 -11.37 -20.64
N ARG A 6 11.13 -12.12 -21.05
CA ARG A 6 11.78 -13.11 -20.17
C ARG A 6 12.49 -12.46 -19.00
N PHE A 7 13.15 -11.32 -19.24
CA PHE A 7 13.79 -10.54 -18.19
C PHE A 7 12.75 -9.98 -17.21
N GLU A 8 11.67 -9.38 -17.70
CA GLU A 8 10.57 -8.89 -16.84
C GLU A 8 9.95 -10.01 -16.01
N HIS A 9 9.72 -11.18 -16.61
CA HIS A 9 9.16 -12.35 -15.92
C HIS A 9 10.09 -12.85 -14.80
N LEU A 10 11.40 -12.88 -15.06
CA LEU A 10 12.40 -13.31 -14.07
C LEU A 10 12.48 -12.32 -12.91
N VAL A 11 12.48 -11.01 -13.19
CA VAL A 11 12.49 -9.96 -12.17
C VAL A 11 11.20 -10.00 -11.34
N ALA A 12 10.03 -10.13 -11.98
CA ALA A 12 8.74 -10.21 -11.29
C ALA A 12 8.64 -11.44 -10.37
N LEU A 13 9.18 -12.58 -10.80
CA LEU A 13 9.23 -13.80 -10.00
C LEU A 13 10.16 -13.63 -8.78
N ALA A 14 11.35 -13.04 -8.98
CA ALA A 14 12.27 -12.73 -7.89
C ALA A 14 11.64 -11.75 -6.88
N LEU A 15 10.99 -10.68 -7.35
CA LEU A 15 10.29 -9.71 -6.50
C LEU A 15 9.16 -10.36 -5.71
N THR A 16 8.36 -11.21 -6.36
CA THR A 16 7.25 -11.92 -5.70
C THR A 16 7.75 -12.85 -4.60
N ALA A 17 8.88 -13.53 -4.81
CA ALA A 17 9.50 -14.37 -3.80
C ALA A 17 9.98 -13.54 -2.60
N LEU A 18 10.71 -12.44 -2.83
CA LEU A 18 11.20 -11.54 -1.80
C LEU A 18 10.06 -10.92 -0.97
N ILE A 19 9.00 -10.44 -1.63
CA ILE A 19 7.84 -9.86 -0.95
C ILE A 19 7.12 -10.93 -0.13
N SER A 20 6.99 -12.16 -0.65
CA SER A 20 6.36 -13.27 0.09
C SER A 20 7.11 -13.61 1.37
N ILE A 21 8.44 -13.68 1.32
CA ILE A 21 9.28 -13.88 2.52
C ILE A 21 9.07 -12.73 3.50
N THR A 22 9.08 -11.50 3.01
CA THR A 22 8.87 -10.30 3.85
C THR A 22 7.52 -10.33 4.56
N ILE A 23 6.44 -10.73 3.86
CA ILE A 23 5.10 -10.86 4.44
C ILE A 23 5.10 -11.90 5.57
N LEU A 24 5.72 -13.06 5.38
CA LEU A 24 5.78 -14.11 6.41
C LEU A 24 6.51 -13.64 7.66
N VAL A 25 7.66 -12.99 7.49
CA VAL A 25 8.45 -12.43 8.61
C VAL A 25 7.67 -11.34 9.35
N ALA A 26 7.03 -10.43 8.61
CA ALA A 26 6.23 -9.35 9.18
C ALA A 26 4.99 -9.88 9.93
N LEU A 27 4.33 -10.90 9.37
CA LEU A 27 3.16 -11.53 9.99
C LEU A 27 3.54 -12.22 11.30
N TRP A 28 4.65 -12.97 11.29
CA TRP A 28 5.18 -13.60 12.50
C TRP A 28 5.50 -12.57 13.57
N SER A 29 6.23 -11.50 13.22
CA SER A 29 6.60 -10.43 14.16
C SER A 29 5.37 -9.71 14.73
N LEU A 30 4.35 -9.47 13.91
CA LEU A 30 3.11 -8.84 14.37
C LEU A 30 2.32 -9.77 15.31
N GLY A 31 2.22 -11.05 14.97
CA GLY A 31 1.58 -12.05 15.83
C GLY A 31 2.25 -12.16 17.19
N GLU A 32 3.58 -12.21 17.22
CA GLU A 32 4.36 -12.24 18.45
C GLU A 32 4.17 -10.97 19.30
N LYS A 33 4.08 -9.79 18.67
CA LYS A 33 3.78 -8.52 19.36
C LYS A 33 2.38 -8.54 19.99
N ILE A 34 1.36 -8.93 19.22
CA ILE A 34 -0.03 -9.02 19.71
C ILE A 34 -0.14 -10.04 20.84
N PHE A 35 0.49 -11.21 20.68
CA PHE A 35 0.50 -12.27 21.69
C PHE A 35 1.14 -11.80 23.00
N ARG A 36 2.33 -11.18 22.92
CA ARG A 36 2.99 -10.60 24.10
C ARG A 36 2.11 -9.56 24.78
N LEU A 37 1.48 -8.69 24.03
CA LEU A 37 0.59 -7.67 24.58
C LEU A 37 -0.62 -8.26 25.31
N LEU A 38 -1.28 -9.24 24.67
CA LEU A 38 -2.52 -9.83 25.18
C LEU A 38 -2.27 -10.74 26.39
N VAL A 39 -1.15 -11.48 26.38
CA VAL A 39 -0.85 -12.50 27.40
C VAL A 39 -0.03 -11.96 28.56
N LEU A 40 0.95 -11.07 28.31
CA LEU A 40 1.79 -10.52 29.38
C LEU A 40 1.15 -9.32 30.08
N GLY A 41 -0.01 -8.83 29.62
CA GLY A 41 -0.77 -7.75 30.26
C GLY A 41 0.03 -6.45 30.47
N ALA A 42 1.12 -6.27 29.73
CA ALA A 42 2.19 -5.33 30.10
C ALA A 42 1.86 -3.86 29.77
N LEU A 43 0.83 -3.57 28.97
CA LEU A 43 0.39 -2.21 28.62
C LEU A 43 -1.12 -2.23 28.36
N ASP A 44 -1.84 -1.25 28.89
CA ASP A 44 -3.24 -1.00 28.54
C ASP A 44 -3.39 -1.01 27.00
N PRO A 45 -4.21 -1.89 26.41
CA PRO A 45 -4.46 -1.91 24.96
C PRO A 45 -5.02 -0.58 24.42
N LEU A 46 -5.44 0.32 25.32
CA LEU A 46 -5.90 1.68 25.05
C LEU A 46 -4.78 2.73 25.02
N ASP A 47 -3.52 2.36 25.28
CA ASP A 47 -2.40 3.28 25.08
C ASP A 47 -2.22 3.57 23.58
N HIS A 48 -2.18 4.85 23.25
CA HIS A 48 -2.21 5.33 21.87
C HIS A 48 -1.02 4.80 21.06
N ALA A 49 0.16 4.78 21.66
CA ALA A 49 1.39 4.31 21.01
C ALA A 49 1.32 2.81 20.69
N THR A 50 0.73 2.03 21.58
CA THR A 50 0.61 0.58 21.45
C THR A 50 -0.41 0.20 20.37
N PHE A 51 -1.58 0.85 20.37
CA PHE A 51 -2.59 0.70 19.31
C PHE A 51 -2.02 1.07 17.93
N GLN A 52 -1.31 2.21 17.85
CA GLN A 52 -0.68 2.70 16.64
C GLN A 52 0.41 1.74 16.11
N ALA A 53 1.16 1.08 16.98
CA ALA A 53 2.16 0.08 16.59
C ALA A 53 1.52 -1.17 15.94
N ILE A 54 0.39 -1.64 16.48
CA ILE A 54 -0.34 -2.79 15.92
C ILE A 54 -0.94 -2.42 14.57
N PHE A 55 -1.71 -1.33 14.51
CA PHE A 55 -2.34 -0.88 13.27
C PHE A 55 -1.31 -0.52 12.19
N GLY A 56 -0.20 0.12 12.57
CA GLY A 56 0.92 0.38 11.67
C GLY A 56 1.52 -0.91 11.09
N GLY A 57 1.62 -1.97 11.90
CA GLY A 57 2.04 -3.31 11.46
C GLY A 57 1.07 -3.95 10.46
N ILE A 58 -0.23 -3.92 10.77
CA ILE A 58 -1.30 -4.41 9.88
C ILE A 58 -1.26 -3.67 8.53
N MET A 59 -1.17 -2.33 8.55
CA MET A 59 -1.08 -1.53 7.33
C MET A 59 0.17 -1.84 6.51
N THR A 60 1.30 -2.13 7.16
CA THR A 60 2.53 -2.55 6.48
C THR A 60 2.33 -3.89 5.75
N LEU A 61 1.63 -4.84 6.37
CA LEU A 61 1.26 -6.11 5.75
C LEU A 61 0.30 -5.93 4.57
N LEU A 62 -0.74 -5.10 4.73
CA LEU A 62 -1.67 -4.79 3.65
C LEU A 62 -0.93 -4.21 2.44
N ILE A 63 -0.03 -3.24 2.64
CA ILE A 63 0.80 -2.68 1.56
C ILE A 63 1.63 -3.77 0.87
N ALA A 64 2.30 -4.64 1.63
CA ALA A 64 3.11 -5.72 1.06
C ALA A 64 2.27 -6.72 0.24
N MET A 65 1.07 -7.07 0.72
CA MET A 65 0.14 -7.95 0.00
C MET A 65 -0.39 -7.29 -1.28
N GLU A 66 -0.74 -6.00 -1.22
CA GLU A 66 -1.16 -5.22 -2.39
C GLU A 66 -0.04 -5.13 -3.44
N PHE A 67 1.21 -4.89 -3.03
CA PHE A 67 2.36 -4.91 -3.94
C PHE A 67 2.57 -6.27 -4.59
N LYS A 68 2.48 -7.37 -3.81
CA LYS A 68 2.55 -8.73 -4.36
C LYS A 68 1.46 -8.97 -5.41
N HIS A 69 0.23 -8.57 -5.11
CA HIS A 69 -0.90 -8.72 -6.04
C HIS A 69 -0.71 -7.88 -7.31
N SER A 70 -0.23 -6.64 -7.18
CA SER A 70 0.06 -5.77 -8.33
C SER A 70 1.16 -6.33 -9.24
N ILE A 71 2.22 -6.92 -8.68
CA ILE A 71 3.28 -7.56 -9.47
C ILE A 71 2.76 -8.84 -10.16
N LEU A 72 1.97 -9.66 -9.48
CA LEU A 72 1.36 -10.85 -10.08
C LEU A 72 0.39 -10.50 -11.21
N GLN A 73 -0.37 -9.41 -11.08
CA GLN A 73 -1.27 -8.94 -12.13
C GLN A 73 -0.51 -8.52 -13.40
N VAL A 74 0.69 -7.94 -13.26
CA VAL A 74 1.59 -7.63 -14.39
C VAL A 74 2.11 -8.92 -15.05
N LEU A 75 2.29 -9.99 -14.28
CA LEU A 75 2.74 -11.28 -14.79
C LEU A 75 1.66 -12.01 -15.61
N GLU A 76 0.39 -11.90 -15.20
CA GLU A 76 -0.75 -12.58 -15.83
C GLU A 76 -1.26 -11.87 -17.09
N ARG A 77 -1.20 -10.54 -17.13
CA ARG A 77 -1.67 -9.79 -18.30
C ARG A 77 -0.49 -9.42 -19.19
N LYS A 78 -0.44 -10.02 -20.39
CA LYS A 78 0.35 -9.56 -21.55
C LYS A 78 -0.06 -8.15 -22.07
N ALA A 79 -0.61 -7.30 -21.21
CA ALA A 79 -0.97 -5.94 -21.51
C ALA A 79 0.07 -5.03 -20.86
N HIS A 80 1.04 -4.64 -21.68
CA HIS A 80 1.89 -3.47 -21.47
C HIS A 80 1.06 -2.35 -20.84
N ILE A 81 1.59 -1.72 -19.79
CA ILE A 81 0.98 -0.71 -18.90
C ILE A 81 0.58 -1.34 -17.56
N ILE A 82 1.51 -1.25 -16.61
CA ILE A 82 1.19 -1.21 -15.18
C ILE A 82 -0.05 -0.31 -15.05
N GLN A 83 -1.17 -0.85 -14.58
CA GLN A 83 -2.38 -0.03 -14.40
C GLN A 83 -2.01 1.12 -13.46
N VAL A 84 -1.83 2.31 -14.05
CA VAL A 84 -1.40 3.51 -13.31
C VAL A 84 -2.38 3.78 -12.15
N LYS A 85 -3.63 3.36 -12.32
CA LYS A 85 -4.65 3.29 -11.25
C LYS A 85 -4.20 2.45 -10.04
N THR A 86 -3.74 1.23 -10.24
CA THR A 86 -3.27 0.35 -9.15
C THR A 86 -2.11 0.98 -8.38
N VAL A 87 -1.17 1.61 -9.09
CA VAL A 87 -0.04 2.33 -8.46
C VAL A 87 -0.53 3.53 -7.65
N LEU A 88 -1.50 4.29 -8.16
CA LEU A 88 -2.13 5.40 -7.42
C LEU A 88 -2.86 4.92 -6.17
N LEU A 89 -3.58 3.80 -6.25
CA LEU A 89 -4.24 3.21 -5.08
C LEU A 89 -3.21 2.78 -4.02
N ILE A 90 -2.11 2.14 -4.43
CA ILE A 90 -1.02 1.78 -3.52
C ILE A 90 -0.38 3.02 -2.90
N ALA A 91 -0.17 4.09 -3.67
CA ALA A 91 0.36 5.35 -3.16
C ALA A 91 -0.58 6.01 -2.13
N GLN A 92 -1.89 5.97 -2.37
CA GLN A 92 -2.91 6.44 -1.42
C GLN A 92 -2.91 5.61 -0.14
N LEU A 93 -2.82 4.27 -0.24
CA LEU A 93 -2.72 3.37 0.91
C LEU A 93 -1.44 3.62 1.73
N ALA A 94 -0.31 3.84 1.06
CA ALA A 94 0.96 4.16 1.69
C ALA A 94 0.92 5.49 2.45
N LEU A 95 0.27 6.50 1.88
CA LEU A 95 0.02 7.77 2.59
C LEU A 95 -0.91 7.57 3.78
N ALA A 96 -2.00 6.82 3.63
CA ALA A 96 -2.93 6.53 4.73
C ALA A 96 -2.21 5.93 5.95
N ARG A 97 -1.25 5.01 5.73
CA ARG A 97 -0.37 4.50 6.81
C ARG A 97 0.43 5.60 7.49
N LYS A 98 0.95 6.57 6.73
CA LYS A 98 1.70 7.72 7.28
C LYS A 98 0.80 8.63 8.13
N PHE A 99 -0.50 8.74 7.81
CA PHE A 99 -1.48 9.43 8.66
C PHE A 99 -1.81 8.68 9.95
N ILE A 100 -1.95 7.35 9.89
CA ILE A 100 -2.25 6.54 11.09
C ILE A 100 -1.09 6.58 12.09
N ILE A 101 0.16 6.63 11.59
CA ILE A 101 1.37 6.70 12.43
C ILE A 101 1.72 8.17 12.81
N MET A 102 0.94 9.16 12.35
CA MET A 102 1.22 10.55 12.68
C MET A 102 0.65 10.89 14.06
N ASP A 103 1.53 11.24 15.00
CA ASP A 103 1.12 11.85 16.25
C ASP A 103 0.94 13.38 16.05
N ALA A 104 -0.32 13.80 15.98
CA ALA A 104 -0.68 15.20 15.80
C ALA A 104 -0.33 16.09 17.00
N LYS A 105 0.04 15.51 18.16
CA LYS A 105 0.44 16.27 19.35
C LYS A 105 1.91 16.72 19.32
N THR A 106 2.76 16.01 18.58
CA THR A 106 4.21 16.27 18.53
C THR A 106 4.68 16.91 17.23
N MET A 107 3.86 16.87 16.17
CA MET A 107 4.19 17.41 14.86
C MET A 107 3.64 18.83 14.65
N GLY A 108 4.46 19.72 14.07
CA GLY A 108 4.04 21.09 13.75
C GLY A 108 2.94 21.13 12.68
N ALA A 109 2.01 22.09 12.80
CA ALA A 109 0.86 22.26 11.91
C ALA A 109 1.21 22.32 10.40
N SER A 110 2.42 22.77 10.06
CA SER A 110 2.96 22.79 8.70
C SER A 110 3.07 21.39 8.08
N THR A 111 3.44 20.38 8.86
CA THR A 111 3.60 18.99 8.38
C THR A 111 2.25 18.37 8.07
N ILE A 112 1.24 18.64 8.92
CA ILE A 112 -0.13 18.19 8.73
C ILE A 112 -0.73 18.83 7.47
N ALA A 113 -0.51 20.13 7.28
CA ALA A 113 -0.96 20.85 6.08
C ALA A 113 -0.30 20.31 4.80
N ALA A 114 1.02 20.04 4.82
CA ALA A 114 1.72 19.46 3.68
C ALA A 114 1.19 18.06 3.32
N LEU A 115 0.94 17.22 4.32
CA LEU A 115 0.37 15.89 4.11
C LEU A 115 -1.05 15.96 3.55
N ALA A 116 -1.90 16.86 4.06
CA ALA A 116 -3.25 17.08 3.53
C ALA A 116 -3.20 17.51 2.05
N LEU A 117 -2.28 18.42 1.70
CA LEU A 117 -2.08 18.85 0.31
C LEU A 117 -1.64 17.69 -0.59
N CYS A 118 -0.74 16.82 -0.13
CA CYS A 118 -0.32 15.62 -0.87
C CYS A 118 -1.50 14.67 -1.12
N VAL A 119 -2.37 14.45 -0.13
CA VAL A 119 -3.57 13.60 -0.29
C VAL A 119 -4.53 14.20 -1.30
N LEU A 120 -4.78 15.51 -1.23
CA LEU A 120 -5.65 16.20 -2.19
C LEU A 120 -5.09 16.13 -3.61
N ALA A 121 -3.79 16.33 -3.78
CA ALA A 121 -3.14 16.23 -5.09
C ALA A 121 -3.28 14.82 -5.70
N LEU A 122 -3.04 13.76 -4.91
CA LEU A 122 -3.20 12.39 -5.39
C LEU A 122 -4.67 12.03 -5.64
N GLY A 123 -5.60 12.52 -4.81
CA GLY A 123 -7.03 12.39 -5.04
C GLY A 123 -7.48 13.04 -6.35
N ALA A 124 -6.95 14.24 -6.66
CA ALA A 124 -7.23 14.94 -7.91
C ALA A 124 -6.71 14.17 -9.14
N VAL A 125 -5.48 13.65 -9.08
CA VAL A 125 -4.92 12.82 -10.17
C VAL A 125 -5.77 11.56 -10.39
N TYR A 126 -6.18 10.89 -9.31
CA TYR A 126 -7.05 9.71 -9.40
C TYR A 126 -8.41 10.06 -10.02
N TRP A 127 -9.02 11.17 -9.62
CA TRP A 127 -10.30 11.62 -10.16
C TRP A 127 -10.21 11.92 -11.66
N MET A 128 -9.20 12.67 -12.09
CA MET A 128 -8.98 12.98 -13.51
C MET A 128 -8.78 11.72 -14.36
N MET A 129 -8.02 10.74 -13.85
CA MET A 129 -7.84 9.46 -14.54
C MET A 129 -9.14 8.67 -14.64
N ARG A 130 -9.94 8.64 -13.56
CA ARG A 130 -11.23 7.96 -13.56
C ARG A 130 -12.20 8.58 -14.56
N GLU A 131 -12.22 9.90 -14.66
CA GLU A 131 -13.12 10.62 -15.55
C GLU A 131 -12.74 10.41 -17.03
N ARG A 132 -11.45 10.35 -17.36
CA ARG A 132 -10.99 10.01 -18.72
C ARG A 132 -11.42 8.61 -19.15
N ASP A 133 -11.33 7.63 -18.26
CA ASP A 133 -11.75 6.26 -18.56
C ASP A 133 -13.28 6.15 -18.74
N GLN A 134 -14.06 6.92 -17.98
CA GLN A 134 -15.52 6.99 -18.15
C GLN A 134 -15.90 7.59 -19.51
N ARG A 135 -15.27 8.72 -19.89
CA ARG A 135 -15.50 9.36 -21.19
C ARG A 135 -15.08 8.47 -22.37
N ALA A 136 -13.99 7.73 -22.24
CA ALA A 136 -13.55 6.77 -23.26
C ALA A 136 -14.56 5.61 -23.43
N ALA A 137 -15.09 5.08 -22.32
CA ALA A 137 -16.10 4.02 -22.35
C ALA A 137 -17.45 4.49 -22.93
N GLU A 138 -17.85 5.74 -22.66
CA GLU A 138 -19.06 6.34 -23.25
C GLU A 138 -18.92 6.58 -24.76
N SER A 139 -17.73 6.98 -25.22
CA SER A 139 -17.44 7.20 -26.63
C SER A 139 -17.46 5.90 -27.44
N ALA A 140 -17.03 4.77 -26.84
CA ALA A 140 -17.05 3.46 -27.48
C ALA A 140 -18.46 2.81 -27.56
N ARG A 141 -19.45 3.38 -26.87
CA ARG A 141 -20.85 2.93 -26.89
C ARG A 141 -21.73 3.69 -27.89
N ARG A 142 -21.22 4.76 -28.49
CA ARG A 142 -21.89 5.53 -29.55
C ARG A 142 -21.39 5.06 -30.91
#